data_AF-A0A6I3X6L5-F1
#
_entry.id   AF-A0A6I3X6L5-F1
#
_cell.length_a   1.000
_cell.length_b   1.000
_cell.length_c   1.000
_cell.angle_alpha   90.00
_cell.angle_beta   90.00
_cell.angle_gamma   90.00
#
_symmetry.space_group_name_H-M   'P 1'
#
loop_
_entity.id
_entity.type
_entity.pdbx_description
1 polymer ?
#
loop_
_entity_poly.entity_id
_entity_poly.type
_entity_poly.pdbx_seq_one_letter_code
_entity_poly.pdbx_strand_id
1 'polypeptide(L)'
;MSENGNSNGNGIDAAFWERADAIIHLANEQGTQAPNSNVSASLLYAASRFNAFIVANGASDAATMKADREEAIRYFTEEYRKMLSQNLDDYIENFDGYLPRAAQG
;
A
#
# COMPACT_ATOMS: atom_id res chain seq x y z
N MET A 1 -32.94 10.84 19.21
CA MET A 1 -32.22 11.62 18.20
C MET A 1 -30.82 11.03 18.16
N SER A 2 -30.59 9.95 17.39
CA SER A 2 -30.20 9.95 15.96
C SER A 2 -28.91 10.77 15.77
N GLU A 3 -27.82 10.26 15.23
CA GLU A 3 -27.72 9.43 14.02
C GLU A 3 -26.45 8.56 13.97
N ASN A 4 -26.65 7.33 13.50
CA ASN A 4 -25.86 6.62 12.49
C ASN A 4 -24.33 6.79 12.51
N GLY A 5 -23.66 5.92 13.28
CA GLY A 5 -22.35 5.42 12.88
C GLY A 5 -22.52 4.63 11.58
N ASN A 6 -22.23 5.27 10.45
CA ASN A 6 -22.26 4.66 9.13
C ASN A 6 -21.16 3.60 9.02
N SER A 7 -21.45 2.38 9.46
CA SER A 7 -20.68 1.19 9.14
C SER A 7 -20.90 0.86 7.66
N ASN A 8 -20.13 1.52 6.79
CA ASN A 8 -20.00 1.12 5.39
C ASN A 8 -19.43 -0.31 5.37
N GLY A 9 -20.29 -1.27 5.07
CA GLY A 9 -20.09 -2.71 5.20
C GLY A 9 -19.09 -3.31 4.22
N ASN A 10 -17.82 -2.94 4.31
CA ASN A 10 -16.76 -3.59 3.55
C ASN A 10 -15.41 -3.62 4.29
N GLY A 11 -15.41 -3.94 5.59
CA GLY A 11 -14.22 -4.37 6.36
C GLY A 11 -12.98 -3.44 6.42
N ILE A 12 -12.98 -2.32 5.70
CA ILE A 12 -11.91 -1.34 5.58
C ILE A 12 -12.50 0.01 5.98
N ASP A 13 -12.03 0.53 7.11
CA ASP A 13 -12.44 1.81 7.66
C ASP A 13 -11.94 2.98 6.79
N ALA A 14 -12.67 4.10 6.74
CA ALA A 14 -12.26 5.31 6.03
C ALA A 14 -10.84 5.76 6.41
N ALA A 15 -10.46 5.55 7.67
CA ALA A 15 -9.13 5.85 8.17
C ALA A 15 -8.01 5.07 7.47
N PHE A 16 -8.28 3.89 6.90
CA PHE A 16 -7.29 3.17 6.09
C PHE A 16 -6.97 3.95 4.81
N TRP A 17 -8.00 4.39 4.09
CA TRP A 17 -7.85 5.14 2.84
C TRP A 17 -7.16 6.48 3.10
N GLU A 18 -7.54 7.20 4.14
CA GLU A 18 -6.89 8.45 4.54
C GLU A 18 -5.37 8.28 4.76
N ARG A 19 -4.96 7.19 5.40
CA ARG A 19 -3.53 6.89 5.60
C ARG A 19 -2.82 6.51 4.30
N ALA A 20 -3.45 5.73 3.44
CA ALA A 20 -2.89 5.36 2.15
C ALA A 20 -2.72 6.60 1.25
N ASP A 21 -3.73 7.47 1.20
CA ASP A 21 -3.71 8.71 0.41
C ASP A 21 -2.64 9.68 0.91
N ALA A 22 -2.43 9.79 2.21
CA ALA A 22 -1.35 10.62 2.76
C ALA A 22 0.04 10.15 2.28
N ILE A 23 0.26 8.84 2.15
CA ILE A 23 1.52 8.28 1.63
C ILE A 23 1.65 8.54 0.12
N ILE A 24 0.56 8.38 -0.64
CA ILE A 24 0.53 8.68 -2.08
C ILE A 24 0.77 10.17 -2.34
N HIS A 25 0.19 11.05 -1.53
CA HIS A 25 0.42 12.48 -1.62
C HIS A 25 1.91 12.83 -1.48
N LEU A 26 2.57 12.30 -0.44
CA LEU A 26 4.00 12.47 -0.24
C LEU A 26 4.82 11.89 -1.39
N ALA A 27 4.44 10.73 -1.93
CA ALA A 27 5.12 10.14 -3.08
C ALA A 27 5.00 11.02 -4.33
N ASN A 28 3.83 11.60 -4.58
CA ASN A 28 3.60 12.52 -5.69
C ASN A 28 4.44 13.79 -5.54
N GLU A 29 4.55 14.34 -4.34
CA GLU A 29 5.44 15.47 -4.05
C GLU A 29 6.91 15.13 -4.36
N GLN A 30 7.38 13.96 -3.91
CA GLN A 30 8.74 13.49 -4.18
C GLN A 30 8.99 13.22 -5.67
N GLY A 31 7.95 12.78 -6.40
CA GLY A 31 7.98 12.58 -7.85
C GLY A 31 8.24 13.86 -8.66
N THR A 32 8.06 15.04 -8.05
CA THR A 32 8.46 16.32 -8.66
C THR A 32 9.98 16.54 -8.68
N GLN A 33 10.73 15.82 -7.84
CA GLN A 33 12.17 16.00 -7.64
C GLN A 33 13.01 14.78 -8.04
N ALA A 34 12.39 13.60 -8.20
CA ALA A 34 13.06 12.36 -8.55
C ALA A 34 12.21 11.54 -9.54
N PRO A 35 12.82 10.68 -10.37
CA PRO A 35 12.07 9.75 -11.22
C PRO A 35 11.08 8.91 -10.41
N ASN A 36 9.87 8.72 -10.94
CA ASN A 36 8.83 7.92 -10.28
C ASN A 36 9.29 6.50 -9.92
N SER A 37 10.22 5.91 -10.70
CA SER A 37 10.83 4.62 -10.39
C SER A 37 11.65 4.65 -9.08
N ASN A 38 12.37 5.73 -8.80
CA ASN A 38 13.13 5.90 -7.56
C ASN A 38 12.20 6.14 -6.37
N VAL A 39 11.13 6.90 -6.55
CA VAL A 39 10.10 7.12 -5.53
C VAL A 39 9.39 5.80 -5.21
N SER A 40 9.02 5.02 -6.23
CA SER A 40 8.42 3.69 -6.07
C SER A 40 9.34 2.73 -5.30
N ALA A 41 10.64 2.69 -5.63
CA ALA A 41 11.61 1.90 -4.88
C ALA A 41 11.73 2.38 -3.41
N SER A 42 11.67 3.68 -3.18
CA SER A 42 11.70 4.26 -1.83
C SER A 42 10.46 3.90 -1.01
N LEU A 43 9.27 3.89 -1.62
CA LEU A 43 8.03 3.43 -0.98
C LEU A 43 8.10 1.96 -0.59
N LEU A 44 8.57 1.08 -1.49
CA LEU A 44 8.76 -0.34 -1.18
C LEU A 44 9.72 -0.53 0.01
N TYR A 45 10.84 0.21 0.01
CA TYR A 45 11.79 0.14 1.13
C TYR A 45 11.18 0.68 2.43
N ALA A 46 10.47 1.80 2.40
CA ALA A 46 9.79 2.37 3.56
C ALA A 46 8.76 1.40 4.16
N ALA A 47 7.90 0.81 3.32
CA ALA A 47 6.93 -0.19 3.74
C ALA A 47 7.62 -1.41 4.38
N SER A 48 8.71 -1.90 3.77
CA SER A 48 9.47 -3.04 4.32
C SER A 48 10.03 -2.76 5.72
N ARG A 49 10.57 -1.56 5.96
CA ARG A 49 11.10 -1.14 7.27
C ARG A 49 10.00 -1.01 8.32
N PHE A 50 8.88 -0.40 7.95
CA PHE A 50 7.75 -0.27 8.85
C PHE A 50 7.19 -1.64 9.25
N ASN A 51 6.98 -2.53 8.28
CA ASN A 51 6.47 -3.88 8.54
C ASN A 51 7.45 -4.71 9.39
N ALA A 52 8.76 -4.60 9.15
CA ALA A 52 9.77 -5.24 9.99
C ALA A 52 9.73 -4.72 11.44
N PHE A 53 9.51 -3.42 11.64
CA PHE A 53 9.32 -2.83 12.96
C PHE A 53 8.07 -3.38 13.67
N ILE A 54 6.95 -3.54 12.95
CA ILE A 54 5.71 -4.12 13.53
C ILE A 54 5.94 -5.57 13.99
N VAL A 55 6.63 -6.38 13.20
CA VAL A 55 7.01 -7.76 13.58
C VAL A 55 7.92 -7.75 14.81
N ALA A 56 8.95 -6.91 14.81
CA ALA A 56 9.87 -6.80 15.94
C ALA A 56 9.16 -6.38 17.23
N ASN A 57 8.23 -5.42 17.15
CA ASN A 57 7.47 -4.92 18.29
C ASN A 57 6.43 -5.93 18.82
N GLY A 58 6.02 -6.90 17.99
CA GLY A 58 5.15 -8.00 18.39
C GLY A 58 5.89 -9.19 19.02
N ALA A 59 7.21 -9.28 18.87
CA ALA A 59 8.01 -10.38 19.38
C ALA A 59 8.41 -10.18 20.85
N SER A 60 8.40 -11.26 21.63
CA SER A 60 8.88 -11.24 23.03
C SER A 60 10.40 -11.06 23.14
N ASP A 61 11.13 -11.58 22.14
CA ASP A 61 12.58 -11.62 22.07
C ASP A 61 13.04 -11.93 20.64
N ALA A 62 14.35 -11.91 20.44
CA ALA A 62 14.96 -12.14 19.13
C ALA A 62 14.79 -13.59 18.60
N ALA A 63 14.60 -14.58 19.47
CA ALA A 63 14.40 -15.97 19.06
C ALA A 63 12.99 -16.15 18.49
N THR A 64 11.97 -15.58 19.14
CA THR A 64 10.60 -15.52 18.63
C THR A 64 10.55 -14.77 17.29
N MET A 65 11.17 -13.59 17.21
CA MET A 65 11.23 -12.83 15.95
C MET A 65 11.89 -13.64 14.81
N LYS A 66 12.94 -14.40 15.13
CA LYS A 66 13.62 -15.27 14.16
C LYS A 66 12.72 -16.41 13.68
N ALA A 67 11.94 -17.01 14.57
CA ALA A 67 11.00 -18.08 14.23
C ALA A 67 9.87 -17.56 13.32
N ASP A 68 9.39 -16.34 13.57
CA ASP A 68 8.28 -15.74 12.83
C ASP A 68 8.71 -15.06 11.51
N ARG A 69 10.01 -14.95 11.25
CA ARG A 69 10.56 -14.19 10.11
C ARG A 69 9.97 -14.63 8.76
N GLU A 70 9.99 -15.93 8.46
CA GLU A 70 9.52 -16.43 7.17
C GLU A 70 8.01 -16.26 7.01
N GLU A 71 7.27 -16.44 8.11
CA GLU A 71 5.83 -16.21 8.13
C GLU A 71 5.48 -14.76 7.82
N ALA A 72 6.16 -13.82 8.48
CA ALA A 72 5.97 -12.40 8.24
C ALA A 72 6.29 -12.01 6.79
N ILE A 73 7.40 -12.52 6.23
CA ILE A 73 7.77 -12.28 4.84
C ILE A 73 6.66 -12.80 3.90
N ARG A 74 6.17 -14.01 4.14
CA ARG A 74 5.10 -14.60 3.32
C ARG A 74 3.84 -13.73 3.39
N TYR A 75 3.39 -13.39 4.60
CA TYR A 75 2.19 -12.58 4.81
C TYR A 75 2.27 -11.23 4.07
N PHE A 76 3.31 -10.43 4.32
CA PHE A 76 3.40 -9.10 3.71
C PHE A 76 3.57 -9.14 2.18
N THR A 77 4.30 -10.13 1.66
CA THR A 77 4.47 -10.25 0.20
C THR A 77 3.20 -10.77 -0.49
N GLU A 78 2.41 -11.63 0.16
CA GLU A 78 1.11 -12.06 -0.35
C GLU A 78 0.08 -10.93 -0.35
N GLU A 79 -0.01 -10.16 0.72
CA GLU A 79 -0.92 -9.01 0.78
C GLU A 79 -0.54 -7.94 -0.25
N TYR A 80 0.76 -7.61 -0.37
CA TYR A 80 1.22 -6.70 -1.42
C TYR A 80 0.90 -7.21 -2.82
N ARG A 81 1.09 -8.51 -3.08
CA ARG A 81 0.75 -9.12 -4.36
C ARG A 81 -0.74 -8.97 -4.67
N LYS A 82 -1.62 -9.27 -3.72
CA LYS A 82 -3.08 -9.13 -3.91
C LYS A 82 -3.47 -7.70 -4.27
N MET A 83 -3.00 -6.72 -3.49
CA MET A 83 -3.30 -5.31 -3.73
C MET A 83 -2.72 -4.83 -5.07
N LEU A 84 -1.47 -5.17 -5.38
CA LEU A 84 -0.85 -4.79 -6.65
C LEU A 84 -1.60 -5.38 -7.85
N SER A 85 -1.95 -6.67 -7.78
CA SER A 85 -2.75 -7.33 -8.82
C SER A 85 -4.09 -6.62 -9.03
N GLN A 86 -4.84 -6.34 -7.96
CA GLN A 86 -6.12 -5.63 -8.07
C GLN A 86 -5.99 -4.24 -8.71
N ASN A 87 -4.97 -3.47 -8.34
CA ASN A 87 -4.74 -2.15 -8.95
C ASN A 87 -4.36 -2.27 -10.43
N LEU A 88 -3.51 -3.25 -10.78
CA LEU A 88 -3.14 -3.48 -12.18
C LEU A 88 -4.34 -3.95 -13.01
N ASP A 89 -5.16 -4.84 -12.47
CA ASP A 89 -6.38 -5.32 -13.13
C ASP A 89 -7.34 -4.14 -13.39
N ASP A 90 -7.51 -3.22 -12.42
CA ASP A 90 -8.31 -1.99 -12.62
C ASP A 90 -7.75 -1.09 -13.74
N TYR A 91 -6.42 -0.90 -13.79
CA TYR A 91 -5.78 -0.17 -14.90
C TYR A 91 -5.92 -0.88 -16.25
N ILE A 92 -5.92 -2.22 -16.27
CA ILE A 92 -6.10 -3.00 -17.51
C ILE A 92 -7.54 -2.88 -18.00
N GLU A 93 -8.52 -3.02 -17.11
CA GLU A 93 -9.94 -2.93 -17.43
C GLU A 93 -10.35 -1.52 -17.89
N ASN A 94 -9.75 -0.49 -17.28
CA ASN A 94 -10.08 0.92 -17.54
C ASN A 94 -9.00 1.66 -18.33
N PHE A 95 -8.11 0.93 -19.03
CA PHE A 95 -6.90 1.48 -19.65
C PHE A 95 -7.17 2.71 -20.52
N ASP A 96 -8.10 2.60 -21.47
CA ASP A 96 -8.42 3.69 -22.42
C ASP A 96 -9.08 4.90 -21.73
N GLY A 97 -9.79 4.67 -20.62
CA GLY A 97 -10.46 5.73 -19.85
C GLY A 97 -9.53 6.48 -18.91
N TYR A 98 -8.58 5.79 -18.28
CA TYR A 98 -7.61 6.40 -17.37
C TYR A 98 -6.40 6.98 -18.09
N LEU A 99 -5.99 6.35 -19.19
CA LEU A 99 -4.88 6.79 -20.02
C LEU A 99 -5.38 7.10 -21.44
N PRO A 100 -6.28 8.09 -21.59
CA PRO A 100 -6.72 8.50 -22.90
C PRO A 100 -5.48 8.93 -23.67
N ARG A 101 -5.17 8.19 -24.74
CA ARG A 101 -4.05 8.54 -25.61
C ARG A 101 -4.28 9.99 -26.03
N ALA A 102 -3.33 10.88 -25.72
CA ALA A 102 -3.27 12.17 -26.37
C ALA A 102 -3.34 11.85 -27.87
N ALA A 103 -4.38 12.35 -28.54
CA ALA A 103 -4.59 12.12 -29.95
C ALA A 103 -3.25 12.39 -30.64
N GLN A 104 -2.65 11.33 -31.19
CA GLN A 104 -1.47 11.47 -32.03
C GLN A 104 -1.97 12.16 -33.30
N GLY A 105 -1.91 13.49 -33.27
CA GLY A 105 -2.09 14.40 -34.39
C GLY A 105 -0.77 15.03 -34.74
#